data_AF-A0A7L5DP52-F1
#
_entry.id   AF-A0A7L5DP52-F1
#
_cell.length_a   1.000
_cell.length_b   1.000
_cell.length_c   1.000
_cell.angle_alpha   90.00
_cell.angle_beta   90.00
_cell.angle_gamma   90.00
#
_symmetry.space_group_name_H-M   'P 1'
#
loop_
_entity.id
_entity.type
_entity.pdbx_description
1 polymer ?
#
loop_
_entity_poly.entity_id
_entity_poly.type
_entity_poly.pdbx_seq_one_letter_code
_entity_poly.pdbx_strand_id
1 'polypeptide(L)'
;MNIYHQAASAGRYPQLIQTLLNTASPQTAKYQGHAVRPDYTCGVVVRTADGFKTITLPVLALELMADGIVTDKDRDSIRHQLE
;
A
#
# COMPACT_ATOMS: atom_id res chain seq x y z
N MET A 1 -6.03 -1.46 24.11
CA MET A 1 -5.14 -1.48 22.94
C MET A 1 -5.22 -2.89 22.36
N ASN A 2 -6.06 -3.10 21.34
CA ASN A 2 -6.54 -4.42 20.97
C ASN A 2 -5.70 -5.02 19.83
N ILE A 3 -4.74 -5.87 20.19
CA ILE A 3 -3.74 -6.49 19.32
C ILE A 3 -4.35 -7.57 18.38
N TYR A 4 -5.62 -7.90 18.56
CA TYR A 4 -6.32 -8.96 17.81
C TYR A 4 -6.85 -8.52 16.43
N HIS A 5 -6.94 -7.21 16.15
CA HIS A 5 -7.28 -6.75 14.79
C HIS A 5 -6.11 -6.84 13.81
N GLN A 6 -4.87 -6.99 14.31
CA GLN A 6 -3.66 -6.91 13.50
C GLN A 6 -3.30 -8.25 12.83
N ALA A 7 -3.70 -9.39 13.40
CA ALA A 7 -3.35 -10.71 12.86
C ALA A 7 -4.27 -11.18 11.73
N ALA A 8 -5.59 -10.91 11.79
CA ALA A 8 -6.54 -11.29 10.74
C ALA A 8 -6.43 -10.40 9.48
N SER A 9 -5.93 -9.17 9.64
CA SER A 9 -5.69 -8.22 8.55
C SER A 9 -4.26 -8.32 7.97
N ALA A 10 -3.28 -8.81 8.74
CA ALA A 10 -1.90 -9.05 8.26
C ALA A 10 -1.80 -9.91 7.00
N GLY A 11 -2.72 -10.87 6.83
CA GLY A 11 -2.79 -11.73 5.64
C GLY A 11 -3.46 -11.10 4.42
N ARG A 12 -4.19 -9.97 4.58
CA ARG A 12 -4.91 -9.25 3.51
C ARG A 12 -4.16 -8.01 3.01
N TYR A 13 -3.33 -7.40 3.85
CA TYR A 13 -2.55 -6.22 3.47
C TYR A 13 -1.67 -6.43 2.22
N PRO A 14 -0.94 -7.55 2.06
CA PRO A 14 -0.13 -7.77 0.87
C PRO A 14 -0.93 -7.68 -0.44
N GLN A 15 -2.12 -8.27 -0.48
CA GLN A 15 -2.98 -8.29 -1.67
C GLN A 15 -3.64 -6.93 -1.89
N LEU A 16 -4.07 -6.26 -0.83
CA LEU A 16 -4.65 -4.91 -0.94
C LEU A 16 -3.60 -3.91 -1.43
N ILE A 17 -2.40 -3.94 -0.86
CA ILE A 17 -1.27 -3.12 -1.28
C ILE A 17 -0.92 -3.42 -2.74
N GLN A 18 -0.77 -4.69 -3.12
CA GLN A 18 -0.46 -5.05 -4.50
C GLN A 18 -1.56 -4.62 -5.48
N THR A 19 -2.83 -4.74 -5.09
CA THR A 19 -3.95 -4.30 -5.94
C THR A 19 -3.93 -2.78 -6.08
N LEU A 20 -3.75 -2.04 -4.98
CA LEU A 20 -3.66 -0.58 -5.01
C LEU A 20 -2.49 -0.10 -5.88
N LEU A 21 -1.33 -0.73 -5.78
CA LEU A 21 -0.18 -0.49 -6.67
C LEU A 21 -0.56 -0.68 -8.14
N ASN A 22 -1.21 -1.80 -8.47
CA ASN A 22 -1.64 -2.11 -9.83
C ASN A 22 -2.69 -1.12 -10.35
N THR A 23 -3.56 -0.61 -9.49
CA THR A 23 -4.56 0.41 -9.85
C THR A 23 -3.93 1.78 -10.11
N ALA A 24 -2.86 2.13 -9.38
CA ALA A 24 -2.16 3.40 -9.56
C ALA A 24 -1.20 3.39 -10.75
N SER A 25 -0.46 2.29 -10.92
CA SER A 25 0.60 2.12 -11.92
C SER A 25 0.75 0.63 -12.25
N PRO A 26 0.06 0.13 -13.30
CA PRO A 26 0.05 -1.29 -13.64
C PRO A 26 1.45 -1.85 -13.90
N GLN A 27 1.79 -2.95 -13.22
CA GLN A 27 3.01 -3.74 -13.44
C GLN A 27 4.35 -3.02 -13.19
N THR A 28 4.35 -1.81 -12.63
CA THR A 28 5.58 -1.04 -12.35
C THR A 28 6.20 -1.38 -11.00
N ALA A 29 5.40 -1.88 -10.05
CA ALA A 29 5.83 -2.16 -8.68
C ALA A 29 5.26 -3.48 -8.15
N LYS A 30 6.12 -4.27 -7.49
CA LYS A 30 5.75 -5.50 -6.77
C LYS A 30 5.98 -5.35 -5.28
N TYR A 31 4.93 -5.57 -4.49
CA TYR A 31 5.01 -5.57 -3.02
C TYR A 31 6.08 -6.53 -2.50
N GLN A 32 6.86 -6.10 -1.50
CA GLN A 32 7.89 -6.90 -0.83
C GLN A 32 7.71 -6.95 0.70
N GLY A 33 7.20 -5.88 1.30
CA GLY A 33 7.01 -5.79 2.74
C GLY A 33 6.36 -4.48 3.14
N HIS A 34 5.83 -4.41 4.36
CA HIS A 34 5.31 -3.16 4.90
C HIS A 34 5.51 -3.05 6.41
N ALA A 35 5.49 -1.81 6.90
CA ALA A 35 5.45 -1.47 8.31
C ALA A 35 4.46 -0.33 8.55
N VAL A 36 3.49 -0.56 9.42
CA VAL A 36 2.54 0.48 9.87
C VAL A 36 3.24 1.38 10.89
N ARG A 37 3.10 2.69 10.70
CA ARG A 37 3.69 3.74 11.53
C ARG A 37 2.65 4.33 12.49
N PRO A 38 3.08 4.96 13.60
CA PRO A 38 2.17 5.61 14.54
C PRO A 38 1.37 6.78 13.97
N ASP A 39 1.81 7.37 12.85
CA ASP A 39 1.16 8.49 12.16
C ASP A 39 0.03 8.05 11.21
N TYR A 40 -0.46 6.81 11.35
CA TYR A 40 -1.50 6.23 10.49
C TYR A 40 -1.09 6.10 9.02
N THR A 41 0.21 6.03 8.76
CA THR A 41 0.76 5.67 7.45
C THR A 41 1.40 4.28 7.46
N CYS A 42 1.61 3.74 6.27
CA CYS A 42 2.22 2.46 6.02
C CYS A 42 3.41 2.67 5.09
N GLY A 43 4.63 2.40 5.59
CA GLY A 43 5.82 2.35 4.74
C GLY A 43 5.83 1.01 4.01
N VAL A 44 5.80 1.04 2.69
CA VAL A 44 5.73 -0.14 1.84
C VAL A 44 6.99 -0.24 0.99
N VAL A 45 7.68 -1.37 1.11
CA VAL A 45 8.80 -1.70 0.23
C VAL A 45 8.25 -2.37 -1.02
N VAL A 46 8.63 -1.83 -2.18
CA VAL A 46 8.27 -2.35 -3.50
C VAL A 46 9.53 -2.62 -4.33
N ARG A 47 9.45 -3.62 -5.20
CA ARG A 47 10.45 -3.87 -6.24
C ARG A 47 9.95 -3.29 -7.56
N THR A 48 10.78 -2.46 -8.17
CA THR A 48 10.59 -1.80 -9.47
C THR A 48 11.65 -2.31 -10.47
N ALA A 49 11.64 -1.80 -11.70
CA ALA A 49 12.69 -2.07 -12.68
C ALA A 49 14.08 -1.59 -12.21
N ASP A 50 14.12 -0.48 -11.47
CA ASP A 50 15.35 0.17 -11.01
C ASP A 50 15.83 -0.33 -9.63
N GLY A 51 15.14 -1.34 -9.07
CA GLY A 51 15.48 -1.92 -7.77
C GLY A 51 14.39 -1.72 -6.72
N PHE A 52 14.78 -1.65 -5.44
CA PHE A 52 13.85 -1.50 -4.34
C PHE A 52 13.58 -0.02 -4.04
N LYS A 53 12.30 0.35 -3.97
CA LYS A 53 11.84 1.67 -3.50
C LYS A 53 10.96 1.48 -2.27
N THR A 54 10.91 2.49 -1.41
CA THR A 54 9.94 2.54 -0.30
C THR A 54 8.96 3.66 -0.57
N ILE A 55 7.67 3.35 -0.61
CA ILE A 55 6.58 4.33 -0.75
C ILE A 55 5.83 4.44 0.57
N THR A 56 5.12 5.54 0.75
CA THR A 56 4.24 5.77 1.90
C THR A 56 2.80 5.74 1.44
N LEU A 57 1.99 4.90 2.09
CA LEU A 57 0.55 4.81 1.87
C LEU A 57 -0.19 5.23 3.14
N PRO A 58 -1.25 6.06 3.05
CA PRO A 58 -2.17 6.23 4.17
C PRO A 58 -2.83 4.90 4.52
N VAL A 59 -2.94 4.54 5.80
CA VAL A 59 -3.69 3.34 6.22
C VAL A 59 -5.14 3.41 5.73
N LEU A 60 -5.73 4.62 5.73
CA LEU A 60 -7.06 4.87 5.18
C LEU A 60 -7.21 4.46 3.71
N ALA A 61 -6.17 4.63 2.88
CA ALA A 61 -6.23 4.20 1.49
C ALA A 61 -6.33 2.67 1.35
N LEU A 62 -5.76 1.92 2.31
CA LEU A 62 -5.85 0.47 2.37
C LEU A 62 -7.22 0.00 2.88
N GLU A 63 -7.80 0.74 3.83
CA GLU A 63 -9.16 0.50 4.33
C GLU A 63 -10.19 0.75 3.22
N LEU A 64 -10.12 1.89 2.54
CA LEU A 64 -10.98 2.21 1.39
C LEU A 64 -10.83 1.18 0.28
N MET A 65 -9.60 0.73 0.00
CA MET A 65 -9.37 -0.31 -1.00
C MET A 65 -10.00 -1.66 -0.59
N ALA A 66 -10.05 -1.98 0.70
CA ALA A 66 -10.74 -3.17 1.18
C ALA A 66 -12.26 -3.13 0.91
N ASP A 67 -12.84 -1.93 0.83
CA ASP A 67 -14.22 -1.66 0.41
C ASP A 67 -14.37 -1.49 -1.11
N GLY A 68 -13.29 -1.67 -1.88
CA GLY A 68 -13.28 -1.51 -3.34
C GLY A 68 -13.23 -0.06 -3.83
N ILE A 69 -12.89 0.87 -2.95
CA ILE A 69 -12.82 2.31 -3.23
C ILE A 69 -11.36 2.73 -3.43
N VAL A 70 -11.07 3.35 -4.57
CA VAL A 70 -9.77 3.97 -4.86
C VAL A 70 -9.98 5.39 -5.35
N THR A 71 -9.35 6.36 -4.69
CA THR A 71 -9.45 7.76 -5.10
C THR A 71 -8.38 8.10 -6.14
N ASP A 72 -8.66 9.07 -7.02
CA ASP A 72 -7.66 9.61 -7.96
C ASP A 72 -6.44 10.17 -7.23
N LYS A 73 -6.65 10.83 -6.09
CA LYS A 73 -5.59 11.36 -5.24
C LYS A 73 -4.63 10.26 -4.77
N ASP A 74 -5.15 9.11 -4.35
CA ASP A 74 -4.31 8.00 -3.91
C ASP A 74 -3.52 7.40 -5.09
N ARG A 75 -4.16 7.25 -6.26
CA ARG A 75 -3.48 6.79 -7.48
C ARG A 75 -2.34 7.72 -7.88
N ASP A 76 -2.60 9.01 -7.92
CA ASP A 76 -1.62 10.01 -8.37
C ASP A 76 -0.45 10.11 -7.38
N SER A 77 -0.74 10.08 -6.08
CA SER A 77 0.28 10.05 -5.03
C SER A 77 1.20 8.83 -5.14
N ILE A 78 0.64 7.64 -5.41
CA ILE A 78 1.43 6.43 -5.61
C ILE A 78 2.26 6.52 -6.88
N ARG A 79 1.66 6.98 -7.98
CA ARG A 79 2.37 7.13 -9.26
C ARG A 79 3.57 8.03 -9.13
N HIS A 80 3.41 9.20 -8.49
CA HIS A 80 4.48 10.15 -8.28
C HIS A 80 5.62 9.62 -7.39
N GLN A 81 5.31 8.74 -6.43
CA GLN A 81 6.34 8.08 -5.59
C GLN A 81 7.07 6.94 -6.30
N LEU A 82 6.51 6.40 -7.40
CA LEU A 82 7.11 5.32 -8.17
C LEU A 82 8.00 5.80 -9.32
N GLU A 83 7.79 7.04 -9.80
CA GLU A 83 8.72 7.78 -10.67
C GLU A 83 10.10 7.93 -9.98
#